data_AF-N1WUU3-F1
#
_entry.id   AF-N1WUU3-F1
#
_cell.length_a   1.000
_cell.length_b   1.000
_cell.length_c   1.000
_cell.angle_alpha   90.00
_cell.angle_beta   90.00
_cell.angle_gamma   90.00
#
_symmetry.space_group_name_H-M   'P 1'
#
loop_
_entity.id
_entity.type
_entity.pdbx_description
1 polymer ?
#
loop_
_entity_poly.entity_id
_entity_poly.type
_entity_poly.pdbx_seq_one_letter_code
_entity_poly.pdbx_strand_id
1 'polypeptide(L)'
;MTDQNPRPFSSDKNKLIITKIIVIYSAFFLILKLSAIFQGGWVMANLLVALPLVVLGLLGFYFLKSNSTNWIYALGSIVIISAMRYYEQDLIVWIHNTI
;
A
#
# COMPACT_ATOMS: atom_id res chain seq x y z
N MET A 1 -5.45 31.03 27.29
CA MET A 1 -4.98 30.60 25.96
C MET A 1 -5.30 29.11 25.89
N THR A 2 -6.38 28.74 25.23
CA THR A 2 -6.75 27.32 25.09
C THR A 2 -5.84 26.72 24.03
N ASP A 3 -4.80 26.01 24.48
CA ASP A 3 -4.00 25.14 23.63
C ASP A 3 -4.92 24.08 23.02
N GLN A 4 -5.49 24.40 21.87
CA GLN A 4 -6.24 23.43 21.07
C GLN A 4 -5.23 22.47 20.47
N ASN A 5 -4.85 21.46 21.26
CA ASN A 5 -4.10 20.32 20.76
C ASN A 5 -4.92 19.71 19.61
N PRO A 6 -4.47 19.83 18.35
CA PRO A 6 -5.27 19.36 17.23
C PRO A 6 -5.54 17.87 17.42
N ARG A 7 -6.78 17.44 17.18
CA ARG A 7 -7.19 16.04 17.34
C ARG A 7 -6.15 15.15 16.63
N PRO A 8 -5.79 13.98 17.18
CA PRO A 8 -4.73 13.13 16.62
C PRO A 8 -5.00 12.74 15.16
N PHE A 9 -6.26 12.70 14.74
CA PHE A 9 -6.64 12.42 13.35
C PHE A 9 -6.84 13.67 12.50
N SER A 10 -6.66 14.89 13.01
CA SER A 10 -6.83 16.14 12.25
C SER A 10 -5.51 16.84 11.91
N SER A 11 -4.41 16.44 12.54
CA SER A 11 -3.09 17.01 12.29
C SER A 11 -2.56 16.60 10.92
N ASP A 12 -2.17 17.57 10.08
CA ASP A 12 -1.58 17.32 8.77
C ASP A 12 -0.27 16.54 8.84
N LYS A 13 0.46 16.68 9.96
CA LYS A 13 1.66 15.87 10.24
C LYS A 13 1.33 14.38 10.30
N ASN A 14 0.21 14.01 10.89
CA ASN A 14 -0.17 12.60 11.07
C ASN A 14 -0.63 11.99 9.74
N LYS A 15 -1.36 12.74 8.92
CA LYS A 15 -1.74 12.33 7.54
C LYS A 15 -0.50 12.07 6.69
N LEU A 16 0.49 12.95 6.79
CA LEU A 16 1.77 12.82 6.09
C LEU A 16 2.53 11.58 6.53
N ILE A 17 2.63 11.34 7.84
CA ILE A 17 3.31 10.16 8.40
C ILE A 17 2.63 8.87 7.93
N ILE A 18 1.30 8.78 8.03
CA ILE A 18 0.55 7.60 7.59
C ILE A 18 0.75 7.34 6.09
N THR A 19 0.70 8.40 5.27
CA THR A 19 0.96 8.30 3.83
C THR A 19 2.37 7.78 3.55
N LYS A 20 3.39 8.23 4.29
CA LYS A 20 4.77 7.69 4.19
C LYS A 20 4.82 6.20 4.53
N ILE A 21 4.14 5.78 5.60
CA ILE A 21 4.09 4.37 6.00
C ILE A 21 3.47 3.54 4.87
N ILE A 22 2.37 4.00 4.26
CA ILE A 22 1.73 3.33 3.12
C ILE A 22 2.71 3.17 1.95
N VAL A 23 3.42 4.23 1.57
CA VAL A 23 4.38 4.19 0.45
C VAL A 23 5.52 3.23 0.72
N ILE A 24 6.11 3.28 1.92
CA ILE A 24 7.20 2.39 2.34
C ILE A 24 6.71 0.94 2.33
N TYR A 25 5.50 0.69 2.85
CA TYR A 25 4.90 -0.64 2.87
C TYR A 25 4.67 -1.18 1.45
N SER A 26 4.12 -0.37 0.54
CA SER A 26 3.93 -0.73 -0.86
C SER A 26 5.25 -1.10 -1.55
N ALA A 27 6.32 -0.33 -1.30
CA ALA A 27 7.65 -0.65 -1.83
C ALA A 27 8.20 -1.96 -1.25
N PHE A 28 8.05 -2.17 0.06
CA PHE A 28 8.45 -3.41 0.71
C PHE A 28 7.67 -4.63 0.19
N PHE A 29 6.36 -4.49 -0.04
CA PHE A 29 5.53 -5.52 -0.66
C PHE A 29 6.06 -5.91 -2.04
N LEU A 30 6.38 -4.93 -2.87
CA LEU A 30 6.94 -5.19 -4.21
C LEU A 30 8.26 -5.96 -4.12
N ILE A 31 9.15 -5.58 -3.19
CA ILE A 31 10.41 -6.31 -2.96
C ILE A 31 10.14 -7.76 -2.56
N LEU A 32 9.17 -8.02 -1.68
CA LEU A 32 8.77 -9.38 -1.30
C LEU A 32 8.28 -10.18 -2.51
N LYS A 33 7.48 -9.57 -3.39
CA LYS A 33 6.99 -10.22 -4.61
C LYS A 33 8.11 -10.54 -5.58
N LEU A 34 9.04 -9.62 -5.78
CA LEU A 34 10.23 -9.85 -6.60
C LEU A 34 11.10 -10.97 -6.01
N SER A 35 11.32 -10.98 -4.69
CA SER A 35 12.05 -12.05 -4.01
C SER A 35 11.40 -13.42 -4.20
N ALA A 36 10.06 -13.51 -4.09
CA ALA A 36 9.33 -14.75 -4.34
C ALA A 36 9.52 -15.25 -5.79
N ILE A 37 9.60 -14.34 -6.76
CA ILE A 37 9.89 -14.68 -8.17
C ILE A 37 11.31 -15.25 -8.32
N PHE A 38 12.32 -14.61 -7.70
CA PHE A 38 13.70 -15.11 -7.74
C PHE A 38 13.87 -16.48 -7.06
N GLN A 39 13.00 -16.82 -6.11
CA GLN A 39 12.97 -18.13 -5.46
C GLN A 39 12.20 -19.21 -6.26
N GLY A 40 11.82 -18.93 -7.51
CA GLY A 40 11.11 -19.86 -8.38
C GLY A 40 9.59 -19.79 -8.28
N GLY A 41 9.03 -18.77 -7.62
CA GLY A 41 7.59 -18.52 -7.59
C GLY A 41 7.03 -18.09 -8.94
N TRP A 42 5.72 -18.23 -9.13
CA TRP A 42 5.05 -17.91 -10.39
C TRP A 42 5.15 -16.41 -10.73
N VAL A 43 5.90 -16.09 -11.79
CA VAL A 43 6.21 -14.72 -12.21
C VAL A 43 4.93 -13.91 -12.43
N MET A 44 4.04 -14.41 -13.28
CA MET A 44 2.85 -13.68 -13.71
C MET A 44 1.88 -13.42 -12.56
N ALA A 45 1.63 -14.42 -11.72
CA ALA A 45 0.74 -14.29 -10.56
C ALA A 45 1.29 -13.29 -9.53
N ASN A 46 2.59 -13.33 -9.23
CA ASN A 46 3.20 -12.41 -8.26
C ASN A 46 3.21 -10.96 -8.77
N LEU A 47 3.44 -10.73 -10.07
CA LEU A 47 3.39 -9.38 -10.66
C LEU A 47 1.97 -8.80 -10.68
N LEU A 48 0.97 -9.61 -11.03
CA LEU A 48 -0.43 -9.17 -11.03
C LEU A 48 -0.93 -8.83 -9.61
N VAL A 49 -0.56 -9.64 -8.61
CA VAL A 49 -0.91 -9.36 -7.21
C VAL A 49 -0.16 -8.14 -6.67
N ALA A 50 1.03 -7.82 -7.18
CA ALA A 50 1.76 -6.62 -6.80
C ALA A 50 1.15 -5.32 -7.34
N LEU A 51 0.51 -5.36 -8.52
CA LEU A 51 0.04 -4.16 -9.24
C LEU A 51 -0.80 -3.22 -8.38
N PRO A 52 -1.85 -3.67 -7.66
CA PRO A 52 -2.68 -2.77 -6.83
C PRO A 52 -1.86 -2.00 -5.80
N LEU A 53 -0.90 -2.67 -5.15
CA LEU A 53 -0.06 -2.04 -4.13
C LEU A 53 1.00 -1.12 -4.74
N VAL A 54 1.49 -1.41 -5.94
CA VAL A 54 2.38 -0.52 -6.70
C VAL A 54 1.64 0.76 -7.09
N VAL A 55 0.40 0.66 -7.59
CA VAL A 55 -0.43 1.82 -7.93
C VAL A 55 -0.67 2.69 -6.70
N LEU A 56 -1.03 2.08 -5.57
CA LEU A 56 -1.14 2.81 -4.30
C LEU A 56 0.18 3.46 -3.89
N GLY A 57 1.30 2.74 -3.96
CA GLY A 57 2.62 3.29 -3.64
C GLY A 57 2.98 4.52 -4.49
N LEU A 58 2.72 4.48 -5.80
CA LEU A 58 2.96 5.58 -6.72
C LEU A 58 2.04 6.78 -6.45
N LEU A 59 0.74 6.54 -6.19
CA LEU A 59 -0.21 7.60 -5.80
C LEU A 59 0.18 8.24 -4.47
N GLY A 60 0.56 7.44 -3.47
CA GLY A 60 1.05 7.93 -2.19
C GLY A 60 2.31 8.76 -2.34
N PHE A 61 3.26 8.33 -3.19
CA PHE A 61 4.46 9.09 -3.49
C PHE A 61 4.13 10.44 -4.15
N TYR A 62 3.18 10.46 -5.08
CA TYR A 62 2.67 11.69 -5.68
C TYR A 62 2.07 12.63 -4.63
N PHE A 63 1.22 12.11 -3.73
CA PHE A 63 0.61 12.90 -2.65
C PHE A 63 1.61 13.43 -1.63
N LEU A 64 2.69 12.69 -1.36
CA LEU A 64 3.80 13.18 -0.53
C LEU A 64 4.54 14.33 -1.21
N LYS A 65 4.72 14.27 -2.54
CA LYS A 65 5.40 15.33 -3.29
C LYS A 65 4.57 16.61 -3.38
N SER A 66 3.24 16.49 -3.48
CA SER A 66 2.32 17.64 -3.54
C SER A 66 1.87 18.18 -2.17
N ASN A 67 2.30 17.57 -1.06
CA ASN A 67 1.77 17.81 0.30
C ASN A 67 0.23 17.70 0.43
N SER A 68 -0.45 17.11 -0.57
CA SER A 68 -1.91 17.02 -0.61
C SER A 68 -2.41 15.70 -0.01
N THR A 69 -1.94 15.36 1.19
CA THR A 69 -2.31 14.10 1.84
C THR A 69 -3.75 14.11 2.34
N ASN A 70 -4.52 13.07 1.96
CA ASN A 70 -5.95 12.96 2.24
C ASN A 70 -6.27 11.72 3.08
N TRP A 71 -7.20 11.86 4.02
CA TRP A 71 -7.64 10.74 4.87
C TRP A 71 -8.37 9.64 4.11
N ILE A 72 -9.11 10.01 3.07
CA ILE A 72 -9.80 9.05 2.20
C ILE A 72 -8.78 8.12 1.55
N TYR A 73 -7.68 8.69 1.04
CA TYR A 73 -6.58 7.91 0.49
C TYR A 73 -5.91 7.03 1.56
N ALA A 74 -5.62 7.58 2.75
CA ALA A 74 -4.97 6.85 3.82
C ALA A 74 -5.80 5.64 4.29
N LEU A 75 -7.07 5.85 4.62
CA LEU A 75 -7.98 4.79 5.05
C LEU A 75 -8.25 3.78 3.94
N GLY A 76 -8.50 4.25 2.71
CA GLY A 76 -8.71 3.38 1.56
C GLY A 76 -7.50 2.49 1.29
N SER A 77 -6.29 3.06 1.36
CA SER A 77 -5.04 2.30 1.19
C SER A 77 -4.86 1.25 2.29
N ILE A 78 -5.18 1.57 3.54
CA ILE A 78 -5.11 0.60 4.66
C ILE A 78 -6.03 -0.59 4.38
N VAL A 79 -7.29 -0.33 4.01
CA VAL A 79 -8.27 -1.40 3.73
C VAL A 79 -7.81 -2.26 2.56
N ILE A 80 -7.37 -1.64 1.45
CA ILE A 80 -6.90 -2.36 0.27
C ILE A 80 -5.65 -3.20 0.60
N ILE A 81 -4.68 -2.63 1.32
CA ILE A 81 -3.47 -3.35 1.74
C ILE A 81 -3.83 -4.54 2.63
N SER A 82 -4.70 -4.35 3.61
CA SER A 82 -5.14 -5.42 4.51
C SER A 82 -5.88 -6.53 3.74
N ALA A 83 -6.79 -6.18 2.83
CA ALA A 83 -7.49 -7.16 2.00
C ALA A 83 -6.52 -7.93 1.09
N MET A 84 -5.63 -7.21 0.40
CA MET A 84 -4.62 -7.82 -0.47
C MET A 84 -3.69 -8.75 0.28
N ARG A 85 -3.35 -8.43 1.54
CA ARG A 85 -2.56 -9.32 2.39
C ARG A 85 -3.31 -10.55 2.87
N TYR A 86 -4.58 -10.39 3.20
CA TYR A 86 -5.40 -11.52 3.64
C TYR A 86 -5.61 -12.53 2.51
N TYR A 87 -5.96 -12.05 1.31
CA TYR A 87 -6.26 -12.90 0.15
C TYR A 87 -5.06 -13.23 -0.74
N GLU A 88 -3.85 -12.84 -0.35
CA GLU A 88 -2.65 -12.92 -1.20
C GLU A 88 -2.40 -14.33 -1.73
N GLN A 89 -2.46 -15.34 -0.85
CA GLN A 89 -2.17 -16.73 -1.20
C GLN A 89 -3.24 -17.30 -2.13
N ASP A 90 -4.51 -17.10 -1.79
CA ASP A 90 -5.64 -17.57 -2.58
C ASP A 90 -5.66 -16.93 -3.97
N LEU A 91 -5.36 -15.63 -4.06
CA LEU A 91 -5.26 -14.91 -5.33
C LEU A 91 -4.13 -15.43 -6.20
N ILE A 92 -2.95 -15.72 -5.64
CA ILE A 92 -1.82 -16.25 -6.41
C ILE A 92 -2.19 -17.61 -7.02
N VAL A 93 -2.78 -18.50 -6.22
CA VAL A 93 -3.21 -19.83 -6.70
C VAL A 93 -4.32 -19.71 -7.73
N TRP A 94 -5.31 -18.86 -7.48
CA TRP A 94 -6.42 -18.64 -8.42
C TRP A 94 -5.95 -18.08 -9.76
N ILE A 95 -5.07 -17.06 -9.75
CA ILE A 95 -4.48 -16.49 -10.97
C ILE A 95 -3.67 -17.54 -11.72
N HIS A 96 -2.86 -18.33 -11.00
CA HIS A 96 -2.06 -19.38 -11.62
C HIS A 96 -2.92 -20.46 -12.28
N ASN A 97 -4.02 -20.89 -11.65
CA ASN A 97 -4.91 -21.90 -12.22
C ASN A 97 -5.75 -21.37 -13.40
N THR A 98 -5.87 -20.05 -13.55
CA THR A 98 -6.67 -19.42 -14.61
C THR A 98 -5.85 -19.15 -15.89
N ILE A 99 -4.52 -19.18 -15.80
CA ILE A 99 -3.56 -18.91 -16.90
C ILE A 99 -2.88 -20.22 -17.29
#